data_AF-A0A2E3Z6E7-F1
#
_entry.id   AF-A0A2E3Z6E7-F1
#
_cell.length_a   1.000
_cell.length_b   1.000
_cell.length_c   1.000
_cell.angle_alpha   90.00
_cell.angle_beta   90.00
_cell.angle_gamma   90.00
#
_symmetry.space_group_name_H-M   'P 1'
#
loop_
_entity.id
_entity.type
_entity.pdbx_description
1 polymer ?
#
loop_
_entity_poly.entity_id
_entity_poly.type
_entity_poly.pdbx_seq_one_letter_code
_entity_poly.pdbx_strand_id
1 'polypeptide(L)'
;MHLRSCLVVHFLIFSAQCLLAADPFPTQALPGTGIGGNLSGSYEPSGAVWHSGISKLLTVSDGGTVTSMNSDGTGVSNWWIPGDLEGITVADPNSPFVYVGVEHPDSILEFNIDTGLVTRSFDLTPWLTGSSNRGLEALTFLPDPLDSEGGQFYAGLQSNGKIYSFQLPILSSSTSTTVTPLSTITPVAGRNDISGLDYDVENEVLYAIFDNFNALRAMQPDGTFLSEWELPKDDQEGIAITTDNLFIAEDSADIEIWRYSPFPFLLAADFDNDNDVDSADIVKWESDYGLNADSDANNDGDSAGADFLFWQRTFGIGTTLTATVVVPEPASWLLWLMGIMFAPSGAKRG
;
A
#
# COMPACT_ATOMS: atom_id res chain seq x y z
N MET A 1 23.28 -56.58 -15.89
CA MET A 1 23.68 -55.16 -15.98
C MET A 1 22.70 -54.47 -16.92
N HIS A 2 21.55 -54.03 -16.39
CA HIS A 2 20.52 -53.33 -17.18
C HIS A 2 20.24 -52.01 -16.47
N LEU A 3 20.80 -50.93 -17.00
CA LEU A 3 20.45 -49.57 -16.62
C LEU A 3 19.00 -49.32 -17.05
N ARG A 4 18.14 -49.00 -16.09
CA ARG A 4 16.86 -48.33 -16.36
C ARG A 4 17.12 -46.84 -16.23
N SER A 5 17.10 -46.11 -17.35
CA SER A 5 17.05 -44.66 -17.34
C SER A 5 15.75 -44.21 -16.68
N CYS A 6 15.85 -43.51 -15.55
CA CYS A 6 14.76 -42.68 -15.06
C CYS A 6 14.70 -41.43 -15.93
N LEU A 7 13.62 -41.30 -16.70
CA LEU A 7 13.23 -40.05 -17.33
C LEU A 7 12.65 -39.16 -16.21
N VAL A 8 13.42 -38.18 -15.75
CA VAL A 8 12.91 -37.12 -14.88
C VAL A 8 12.09 -36.18 -15.77
N VAL A 9 10.77 -36.31 -15.73
CA VAL A 9 9.85 -35.36 -16.35
C VAL A 9 9.84 -34.12 -15.48
N HIS A 10 10.56 -33.07 -15.89
CA HIS A 10 10.36 -31.74 -15.34
C HIS A 10 9.01 -31.24 -15.84
N PHE A 11 8.02 -31.18 -14.95
CA PHE A 11 6.82 -30.38 -15.19
C PHE A 11 7.24 -28.92 -15.09
N LEU A 12 7.46 -28.28 -16.24
CA LEU A 12 7.42 -26.83 -16.34
C LEU A 12 5.95 -26.43 -16.21
N ILE A 13 5.56 -26.00 -15.01
CA ILE A 13 4.32 -25.25 -14.82
C ILE A 13 4.59 -23.87 -15.41
N PHE A 14 4.22 -23.67 -16.67
CA PHE A 14 3.97 -22.33 -17.18
C PHE A 14 2.67 -21.88 -16.53
N SER A 15 2.75 -21.01 -15.51
CA SER A 15 1.61 -20.18 -15.12
C SER A 15 1.31 -19.28 -16.30
N ALA A 16 0.41 -19.71 -17.17
CA ALA A 16 -0.21 -18.82 -18.12
C ALA A 16 -1.06 -17.84 -17.28
N GLN A 17 -0.45 -16.72 -16.88
CA GLN A 17 -1.21 -15.55 -16.47
C GLN A 17 -2.02 -15.14 -17.71
N CYS A 18 -3.26 -15.65 -17.79
CA CYS A 18 -4.22 -15.16 -18.75
C CYS A 18 -4.32 -13.65 -18.50
N LEU A 19 -4.14 -12.82 -19.53
CA LEU A 19 -4.59 -11.43 -19.45
C LEU A 19 -6.11 -11.49 -19.23
N LEU A 20 -6.53 -11.49 -17.97
CA LEU A 20 -7.91 -11.19 -17.62
C LEU A 20 -8.13 -9.73 -18.01
N ALA A 21 -9.26 -9.44 -18.64
CA ALA A 21 -9.64 -8.07 -18.93
C ALA A 21 -9.80 -7.32 -17.59
N ALA A 22 -9.36 -6.07 -17.55
CA ALA A 22 -9.57 -5.22 -16.39
C ALA A 22 -11.08 -5.04 -16.14
N ASP A 23 -11.46 -5.02 -14.87
CA ASP A 23 -12.82 -4.73 -14.44
C ASP A 23 -13.13 -3.24 -14.63
N PRO A 24 -14.40 -2.86 -14.85
CA PRO A 24 -14.79 -1.46 -14.85
C PRO A 24 -14.46 -0.79 -13.52
N PHE A 25 -14.06 0.49 -13.56
CA PHE A 25 -13.83 1.26 -12.34
C PHE A 25 -15.06 1.27 -11.42
N PRO A 26 -14.89 1.18 -10.08
CA PRO A 26 -16.00 1.17 -9.14
C PRO A 26 -16.93 2.38 -9.27
N THR A 27 -18.18 2.13 -9.69
CA THR A 27 -19.15 3.19 -9.97
C THR A 27 -19.51 4.05 -8.77
N GLN A 28 -19.42 3.49 -7.55
CA GLN A 28 -19.65 4.20 -6.29
C GLN A 28 -18.57 5.24 -5.98
N ALA A 29 -17.37 5.07 -6.53
CA ALA A 29 -16.26 6.01 -6.37
C ALA A 29 -16.34 7.17 -7.38
N LEU A 30 -17.29 7.11 -8.32
CA LEU A 30 -17.47 8.09 -9.39
C LEU A 30 -18.64 9.06 -9.12
N PRO A 31 -18.51 10.34 -9.57
CA PRO A 31 -17.31 10.94 -10.15
C PRO A 31 -16.25 11.23 -9.08
N GLY A 32 -14.97 11.19 -9.46
CA GLY A 32 -13.87 11.64 -8.62
C GLY A 32 -13.96 13.13 -8.30
N THR A 33 -13.31 13.55 -7.21
CA THR A 33 -13.19 14.95 -6.80
C THR A 33 -11.79 15.48 -7.12
N GLY A 34 -11.68 16.51 -7.95
CA GLY A 34 -10.41 17.19 -8.19
C GLY A 34 -9.99 18.03 -6.97
N ILE A 35 -8.80 17.76 -6.46
CA ILE A 35 -8.22 18.39 -5.25
C ILE A 35 -6.92 19.17 -5.54
N GLY A 36 -6.43 19.16 -6.78
CA GLY A 36 -5.21 19.87 -7.18
C GLY A 36 -5.33 21.40 -7.27
N GLY A 37 -6.53 21.97 -7.08
CA GLY A 37 -6.80 23.40 -7.39
C GLY A 37 -6.05 24.45 -6.56
N ASN A 38 -5.33 24.06 -5.49
CA ASN A 38 -4.49 24.96 -4.70
C ASN A 38 -2.99 24.85 -5.03
N LEU A 39 -2.61 24.02 -5.99
CA LEU A 39 -1.24 23.85 -6.44
C LEU A 39 -0.84 24.93 -7.45
N SER A 40 0.47 25.08 -7.69
CA SER A 40 0.99 26.05 -8.66
C SER A 40 0.55 25.67 -10.08
N GLY A 41 0.19 26.65 -10.92
CA GLY A 41 -0.15 26.43 -12.34
C GLY A 41 0.96 25.80 -13.22
N SER A 42 2.12 25.54 -12.64
CA SER A 42 3.28 24.86 -13.25
C SER A 42 3.63 23.56 -12.52
N TYR A 43 2.68 23.01 -11.75
CA TYR A 43 2.86 21.77 -11.02
C TYR A 43 2.40 20.64 -11.92
N GLU A 44 3.33 19.76 -12.25
CA GLU A 44 3.16 18.57 -13.10
C GLU A 44 3.23 17.37 -12.14
N PRO A 45 2.08 16.84 -11.67
CA PRO A 45 2.05 15.84 -10.62
C PRO A 45 2.62 14.48 -11.07
N SER A 46 3.50 13.90 -10.25
CA SER A 46 3.97 12.52 -10.40
C SER A 46 3.55 11.70 -9.18
N GLY A 47 4.47 11.09 -8.45
CA GLY A 47 4.20 10.24 -7.30
C GLY A 47 3.35 10.88 -6.19
N ALA A 48 2.64 10.02 -5.44
CA ALA A 48 1.85 10.38 -4.28
C ALA A 48 1.98 9.33 -3.18
N VAL A 49 1.72 9.70 -1.93
CA VAL A 49 1.60 8.77 -0.79
C VAL A 49 0.77 9.39 0.33
N TRP A 50 -0.01 8.60 1.04
CA TRP A 50 -0.69 9.06 2.25
C TRP A 50 0.23 8.90 3.48
N HIS A 51 0.56 10.01 4.14
CA HIS A 51 1.34 9.99 5.36
C HIS A 51 0.42 9.93 6.59
N SER A 52 0.16 8.73 7.09
CA SER A 52 -0.75 8.48 8.23
C SER A 52 -0.37 9.26 9.50
N GLY A 53 0.92 9.37 9.82
CA GLY A 53 1.43 10.05 11.01
C GLY A 53 1.10 11.54 11.12
N ILE A 54 0.92 12.24 9.98
CA ILE A 54 0.52 13.66 9.93
C ILE A 54 -0.84 13.86 9.27
N SER A 55 -1.49 12.78 8.82
CA SER A 55 -2.78 12.79 8.12
C SER A 55 -2.81 13.73 6.90
N LYS A 56 -1.80 13.57 6.04
CA LYS A 56 -1.63 14.39 4.82
C LYS A 56 -1.38 13.51 3.61
N LEU A 57 -1.88 13.95 2.47
CA LEU A 57 -1.41 13.50 1.18
C LEU A 57 -0.08 14.21 0.89
N LEU A 58 0.95 13.44 0.59
CA LEU A 58 2.19 13.93 0.03
C LEU A 58 2.22 13.61 -1.46
N THR A 59 2.73 14.52 -2.27
CA THR A 59 2.86 14.35 -3.72
C THR A 59 4.07 15.09 -4.22
N VAL A 60 4.65 14.63 -5.32
CA VAL A 60 5.80 15.25 -5.97
C VAL A 60 5.45 15.72 -7.37
N SER A 61 6.27 16.63 -7.89
CA SER A 61 6.22 17.05 -9.28
C SER A 61 7.60 16.89 -9.88
N ASP A 62 7.66 16.40 -11.11
CA ASP A 62 8.83 16.32 -12.00
C ASP A 62 9.64 17.64 -12.01
N GLY A 63 8.97 18.77 -11.80
CA GLY A 63 9.54 20.08 -11.71
C GLY A 63 10.36 20.32 -10.44
N GLY A 64 10.45 19.39 -9.48
CA GLY A 64 11.30 19.51 -8.29
C GLY A 64 10.58 19.95 -7.00
N THR A 65 9.27 19.73 -6.90
CA THR A 65 8.48 20.18 -5.74
C THR A 65 7.86 19.01 -4.97
N VAL A 66 8.25 18.85 -3.70
CA VAL A 66 7.52 18.02 -2.73
C VAL A 66 6.41 18.85 -2.12
N THR A 67 5.21 18.31 -2.09
CA THR A 67 4.00 18.97 -1.59
C THR A 67 3.36 18.13 -0.48
N SER A 68 2.85 18.79 0.55
CA SER A 68 1.94 18.22 1.55
C SER A 68 0.61 18.96 1.53
N MET A 69 -0.51 18.23 1.52
CA MET A 69 -1.85 18.80 1.57
C MET A 69 -2.84 17.91 2.33
N ASN A 70 -3.95 18.50 2.77
CA ASN A 70 -5.08 17.74 3.31
C ASN A 70 -5.71 16.86 2.20
N SER A 71 -6.50 15.86 2.60
CA SER A 71 -7.23 14.99 1.67
C SER A 71 -8.24 15.72 0.75
N ASP A 72 -8.56 16.98 1.05
CA ASP A 72 -9.44 17.84 0.24
C ASP A 72 -8.66 18.87 -0.60
N GLY A 73 -7.33 18.77 -0.64
CA GLY A 73 -6.46 19.69 -1.38
C GLY A 73 -6.16 21.00 -0.67
N THR A 74 -6.65 21.22 0.56
CA THR A 74 -6.35 22.42 1.34
C THR A 74 -5.08 22.27 2.18
N GLY A 75 -4.60 23.37 2.79
CA GLY A 75 -3.47 23.30 3.73
C GLY A 75 -2.16 22.88 3.09
N VAL A 76 -1.91 23.37 1.86
CA VAL A 76 -0.73 23.10 1.03
C VAL A 76 0.54 23.65 1.68
N SER A 77 1.60 22.85 1.70
CA SER A 77 2.97 23.23 2.06
C SER A 77 3.94 22.61 1.06
N ASN A 78 4.90 23.41 0.58
CA ASN A 78 5.80 22.99 -0.50
C ASN A 78 7.26 23.10 -0.05
N TRP A 79 8.07 22.15 -0.53
CA TRP A 79 9.51 22.17 -0.43
C TRP A 79 10.12 21.97 -1.81
N TRP A 80 11.14 22.76 -2.10
CA TRP A 80 11.90 22.64 -3.34
C TRP A 80 13.08 21.71 -3.15
N ILE A 81 13.16 20.65 -3.95
CA ILE A 81 14.35 19.81 -4.09
C ILE A 81 14.64 19.61 -5.58
N PRO A 82 15.87 19.82 -6.06
CA PRO A 82 16.17 19.75 -7.48
C PRO A 82 16.14 18.32 -8.01
N GLY A 83 15.49 18.10 -9.15
CA GLY A 83 15.47 16.84 -9.91
C GLY A 83 14.09 16.56 -10.51
N ASP A 84 14.04 15.61 -11.46
CA ASP A 84 12.79 14.93 -11.88
C ASP A 84 12.30 14.07 -10.73
N LEU A 85 11.26 14.48 -10.03
CA LEU A 85 10.73 13.73 -8.89
C LEU A 85 9.52 12.91 -9.32
N GLU A 86 9.68 11.60 -9.39
CA GLU A 86 8.60 10.73 -9.88
C GLU A 86 7.94 9.89 -8.80
N GLY A 87 8.68 9.56 -7.73
CA GLY A 87 8.17 8.68 -6.67
C GLY A 87 8.14 9.38 -5.31
N ILE A 88 7.24 8.96 -4.42
CA ILE A 88 7.34 9.32 -3.00
C ILE A 88 6.74 8.23 -2.13
N THR A 89 7.38 7.91 -1.00
CA THR A 89 6.87 6.93 -0.04
C THR A 89 7.26 7.27 1.40
N VAL A 90 6.58 6.62 2.37
CA VAL A 90 6.81 6.75 3.80
C VAL A 90 7.21 5.40 4.36
N ALA A 91 8.43 5.28 4.92
CA ALA A 91 8.88 4.04 5.53
C ALA A 91 8.47 3.90 7.01
N ASP A 92 8.48 5.01 7.75
CA ASP A 92 8.03 5.07 9.14
C ASP A 92 7.22 6.35 9.36
N PRO A 93 5.89 6.26 9.62
CA PRO A 93 5.05 7.43 9.83
C PRO A 93 5.37 8.20 11.13
N ASN A 94 6.23 7.68 12.00
CA ASN A 94 6.70 8.37 13.20
C ASN A 94 8.04 9.09 12.97
N SER A 95 8.67 8.86 11.82
CA SER A 95 9.91 9.49 11.41
C SER A 95 9.62 10.80 10.65
N PRO A 96 10.48 11.83 10.74
CA PRO A 96 10.37 13.01 9.88
C PRO A 96 10.86 12.74 8.45
N PHE A 97 11.31 11.52 8.15
CA PHE A 97 11.84 11.16 6.85
C PHE A 97 10.78 10.54 5.96
N VAL A 98 10.71 11.07 4.74
CA VAL A 98 10.05 10.44 3.59
C VAL A 98 11.08 10.21 2.51
N TYR A 99 10.75 9.35 1.55
CA TYR A 99 11.68 8.92 0.53
C TYR A 99 11.14 9.30 -0.84
N VAL A 100 11.93 10.04 -1.61
CA VAL A 100 11.52 10.60 -2.90
C VAL A 100 12.31 9.92 -4.02
N GLY A 101 11.62 9.36 -5.01
CA GLY A 101 12.22 8.78 -6.21
C GLY A 101 12.58 9.88 -7.20
N VAL A 102 13.74 9.75 -7.83
CA VAL A 102 14.21 10.65 -8.89
C VAL A 102 14.41 9.85 -10.16
N GLU A 103 13.90 10.36 -11.28
CA GLU A 103 13.92 9.66 -12.57
C GLU A 103 15.35 9.48 -13.10
N HIS A 104 16.14 10.56 -13.07
CA HIS A 104 17.49 10.56 -13.61
C HIS A 104 18.49 11.51 -12.90
N PRO A 105 19.68 11.02 -12.49
CA PRO A 105 20.05 9.61 -12.38
C PRO A 105 19.13 8.90 -11.36
N ASP A 106 18.72 7.68 -11.70
CA ASP A 106 17.75 6.90 -10.92
C ASP A 106 18.21 6.81 -9.46
N SER A 107 17.45 7.42 -8.55
CA SER A 107 17.84 7.47 -7.14
C SER A 107 16.65 7.57 -6.20
N ILE A 108 16.88 7.23 -4.93
CA ILE A 108 15.96 7.51 -3.83
C ILE A 108 16.64 8.56 -2.94
N LEU A 109 15.94 9.65 -2.65
CA LEU A 109 16.37 10.70 -1.75
C LEU A 109 15.73 10.48 -0.38
N GLU A 110 16.53 10.52 0.68
CA GLU A 110 16.01 10.64 2.04
C GLU A 110 15.75 12.12 2.32
N PHE A 111 14.48 12.48 2.47
CA PHE A 111 14.01 13.85 2.63
C PHE A 111 13.38 14.07 4.00
N ASN A 112 13.87 15.05 4.74
CA ASN A 112 13.36 15.40 6.05
C ASN A 112 12.29 16.50 5.94
N ILE A 113 11.03 16.17 6.20
CA ILE A 113 9.89 17.07 6.01
C ILE A 113 9.85 18.25 7.00
N ASP A 114 10.45 18.07 8.20
CA ASP A 114 10.51 19.14 9.21
C ASP A 114 11.52 20.23 8.82
N THR A 115 12.66 19.83 8.26
CA THR A 115 13.76 20.74 7.90
C THR A 115 13.72 21.17 6.44
N GLY A 116 13.02 20.43 5.58
CA GLY A 116 13.01 20.65 4.14
C GLY A 116 14.32 20.29 3.46
N LEU A 117 15.10 19.37 4.03
CA LEU A 117 16.44 19.03 3.53
C LEU A 117 16.52 17.56 3.11
N VAL A 118 17.20 17.33 1.99
CA VAL A 118 17.69 16.00 1.60
C VAL A 118 18.94 15.68 2.41
N THR A 119 18.95 14.55 3.11
CA THR A 119 20.07 14.10 3.96
C THR A 119 20.94 13.07 3.28
N ARG A 120 20.36 12.23 2.42
CA ARG A 120 21.06 11.17 1.67
C ARG A 120 20.43 10.98 0.29
N SER A 121 21.24 10.44 -0.62
CA SER A 121 20.81 9.96 -1.93
C SER A 121 21.36 8.54 -2.12
N PHE A 122 20.49 7.63 -2.50
CA PHE A 122 20.77 6.23 -2.77
C PHE A 122 20.73 6.03 -4.29
N ASP A 123 21.83 5.57 -4.89
CA ASP A 123 21.97 5.43 -6.34
C ASP A 123 21.40 4.09 -6.82
N LEU A 124 20.35 4.14 -7.65
CA LEU A 124 19.66 2.98 -8.23
C LEU A 124 20.05 2.75 -9.70
N THR A 125 20.76 3.68 -10.33
CA THR A 125 21.23 3.62 -11.74
C THR A 125 21.86 2.27 -12.13
N PRO A 126 22.60 1.55 -11.25
CA PRO A 126 23.15 0.24 -11.61
C PRO A 126 22.10 -0.83 -11.93
N TRP A 127 20.85 -0.67 -11.49
CA TRP A 127 19.76 -1.63 -11.65
C TRP A 127 18.62 -1.11 -12.53
N LEU A 128 18.32 0.19 -12.45
CA LEU A 128 17.31 0.84 -13.25
C LEU A 128 17.94 1.38 -14.54
N THR A 129 18.00 0.53 -15.57
CA THR A 129 18.69 0.85 -16.83
C THR A 129 17.73 1.41 -17.90
N GLY A 130 16.95 2.42 -17.54
CA GLY A 130 16.06 3.16 -18.45
C GLY A 130 16.79 4.21 -19.28
N SER A 131 16.08 4.85 -20.21
CA SER A 131 16.52 6.16 -20.73
C SER A 131 16.25 7.24 -19.68
N SER A 132 16.86 8.42 -19.82
CA SER A 132 16.70 9.56 -18.90
C SER A 132 15.30 10.20 -18.83
N ASN A 133 14.34 9.64 -19.56
CA ASN A 133 12.94 10.10 -19.65
C ASN A 133 11.98 8.87 -19.57
N ARG A 134 12.51 7.75 -19.06
CA ARG A 134 11.84 6.46 -18.80
C ARG A 134 12.52 5.69 -17.66
N GLY A 135 12.93 6.39 -16.62
CA GLY A 135 13.67 5.89 -15.46
C GLY A 135 12.77 5.37 -14.35
N LEU A 136 13.15 5.63 -13.09
CA LEU A 136 12.31 5.39 -11.93
C LEU A 136 11.06 6.27 -12.01
N GLU A 137 9.88 5.65 -12.04
CA GLU A 137 8.59 6.36 -12.02
C GLU A 137 7.80 6.11 -10.76
N ALA A 138 7.86 4.88 -10.25
CA ALA A 138 7.01 4.47 -9.16
C ALA A 138 7.84 4.10 -7.93
N LEU A 139 7.37 4.46 -6.74
CA LEU A 139 8.07 4.15 -5.50
C LEU A 139 7.09 3.86 -4.36
N THR A 140 7.29 2.73 -3.67
CA THR A 140 6.61 2.45 -2.39
C THR A 140 7.53 1.73 -1.41
N PHE A 141 7.11 1.64 -0.14
CA PHE A 141 7.83 0.93 0.92
C PHE A 141 6.95 -0.18 1.50
N LEU A 142 7.51 -1.39 1.57
CA LEU A 142 6.85 -2.55 2.16
C LEU A 142 7.46 -2.80 3.54
N PRO A 143 6.73 -2.52 4.64
CA PRO A 143 7.22 -2.76 5.98
C PRO A 143 7.36 -4.25 6.28
N ASP A 144 8.45 -4.63 6.93
CA ASP A 144 8.67 -5.96 7.49
C ASP A 144 9.36 -5.80 8.86
N PRO A 145 8.66 -6.10 9.98
CA PRO A 145 9.23 -5.97 11.32
C PRO A 145 10.36 -6.96 11.62
N LEU A 146 10.58 -7.97 10.75
CA LEU A 146 11.69 -8.90 10.85
C LEU A 146 12.91 -8.44 10.06
N ASP A 147 12.77 -7.45 9.18
CA ASP A 147 13.85 -6.85 8.42
C ASP A 147 14.66 -5.87 9.29
N SER A 148 15.99 -5.90 9.16
CA SER A 148 16.89 -5.06 9.96
C SER A 148 16.74 -3.56 9.71
N GLU A 149 16.19 -3.18 8.55
CA GLU A 149 15.92 -1.80 8.14
C GLU A 149 14.42 -1.49 8.17
N GLY A 150 13.60 -2.39 8.72
CA GLY A 150 12.15 -2.23 8.90
C GLY A 150 11.33 -2.54 7.65
N GLY A 151 11.95 -2.89 6.53
CA GLY A 151 11.26 -3.21 5.28
C GLY A 151 12.11 -3.00 4.03
N GLN A 152 11.45 -2.91 2.89
CA GLN A 152 12.08 -2.84 1.57
C GLN A 152 11.43 -1.75 0.71
N PHE A 153 12.23 -1.09 -0.13
CA PHE A 153 11.76 -0.13 -1.12
C PHE A 153 11.49 -0.85 -2.43
N TYR A 154 10.31 -0.62 -3.01
CA TYR A 154 9.90 -1.13 -4.31
C TYR A 154 9.89 0.02 -5.29
N ALA A 155 10.74 -0.04 -6.32
CA ALA A 155 10.86 0.98 -7.35
C ALA A 155 10.45 0.41 -8.73
N GLY A 156 9.51 1.07 -9.39
CA GLY A 156 9.05 0.76 -10.75
C GLY A 156 9.89 1.48 -11.80
N LEU A 157 10.20 0.78 -12.89
CA LEU A 157 10.94 1.34 -14.04
C LEU A 157 10.03 1.47 -15.26
N GLN A 158 9.76 2.69 -15.72
CA GLN A 158 8.82 2.95 -16.82
C GLN A 158 9.12 2.10 -18.04
N SER A 159 10.39 2.11 -18.45
CA SER A 159 10.84 1.53 -19.72
C SER A 159 10.55 0.03 -19.86
N ASN A 160 10.32 -0.69 -18.77
CA ASN A 160 10.05 -2.13 -18.80
C ASN A 160 8.90 -2.62 -17.92
N GLY A 161 8.25 -1.75 -17.14
CA GLY A 161 7.11 -2.08 -16.29
C GLY A 161 7.43 -3.02 -15.12
N LYS A 162 8.72 -3.24 -14.80
CA LYS A 162 9.15 -4.10 -13.71
C LYS A 162 9.27 -3.32 -12.41
N ILE A 163 9.17 -4.06 -11.31
CA ILE A 163 9.40 -3.56 -9.96
C ILE A 163 10.69 -4.19 -9.43
N TYR A 164 11.59 -3.35 -8.93
CA TYR A 164 12.86 -3.75 -8.33
C TYR A 164 12.79 -3.45 -6.84
N SER A 165 13.22 -4.40 -6.01
CA SER A 165 13.22 -4.23 -4.56
C SER A 165 14.62 -4.02 -4.01
N PHE A 166 14.73 -3.13 -3.03
CA PHE A 166 15.99 -2.72 -2.42
C PHE A 166 15.85 -2.62 -0.90
N GLN A 167 16.86 -3.08 -0.17
CA GLN A 167 17.05 -2.71 1.23
C GLN A 167 18.02 -1.51 1.29
N LEU A 168 17.62 -0.48 2.02
CA LEU A 168 18.41 0.72 2.28
C LEU A 168 18.68 0.84 3.78
N PRO A 169 19.87 1.29 4.21
CA PRO A 169 20.26 1.36 5.61
C PRO A 169 19.61 2.57 6.32
N ILE A 170 18.28 2.54 6.48
CA ILE A 170 17.48 3.65 7.01
C ILE A 170 17.39 3.65 8.55
N LEU A 171 17.56 2.48 9.19
CA LEU A 171 17.57 2.34 10.65
C LEU A 171 18.99 2.13 11.18
N SER A 172 19.81 1.36 10.49
CA SER A 172 21.15 1.00 10.97
C SER A 172 22.20 2.10 10.79
N SER A 173 21.95 3.08 9.91
CA SER A 173 22.90 4.15 9.60
C SER A 173 22.21 5.45 9.21
N SER A 174 22.80 6.58 9.60
CA SER A 174 22.40 7.92 9.15
C SER A 174 23.30 8.49 8.06
N THR A 175 24.31 7.74 7.60
CA THR A 175 25.31 8.23 6.62
C THR A 175 25.57 7.26 5.49
N SER A 176 25.28 5.97 5.67
CA SER A 176 25.45 4.98 4.61
C SER A 176 24.46 5.24 3.48
N THR A 177 24.93 5.13 2.24
CA THR A 177 24.13 5.20 1.01
C THR A 177 24.19 3.89 0.23
N THR A 178 24.56 2.79 0.90
CA THR A 178 24.58 1.46 0.28
C THR A 178 23.18 1.05 -0.17
N VAL A 179 23.08 0.56 -1.40
CA VAL A 179 21.87 -0.03 -1.97
C VAL A 179 22.07 -1.53 -2.07
N THR A 180 21.23 -2.31 -1.39
CA THR A 180 21.25 -3.78 -1.46
C THR A 180 20.08 -4.24 -2.32
N PRO A 181 20.32 -4.73 -3.55
CA PRO A 181 19.25 -5.27 -4.40
C PRO A 181 18.76 -6.61 -3.86
N LEU A 182 17.45 -6.86 -3.94
CA LEU A 182 16.83 -8.07 -3.38
C LEU A 182 16.17 -8.92 -4.46
N SER A 183 15.09 -8.43 -5.06
CA SER A 183 14.28 -9.16 -6.04
C SER A 183 13.83 -8.25 -7.20
N THR A 184 13.26 -8.87 -8.23
CA THR A 184 12.63 -8.18 -9.35
C THR A 184 11.34 -8.90 -9.70
N ILE A 185 10.27 -8.14 -9.82
CA ILE A 185 8.92 -8.60 -10.15
C ILE A 185 8.58 -8.11 -11.56
N THR A 186 7.87 -8.94 -12.31
CA THR A 186 7.22 -8.55 -13.57
C THR A 186 5.71 -8.65 -13.34
N PRO A 187 5.05 -7.56 -12.91
CA PRO A 187 3.65 -7.59 -12.48
C PRO A 187 2.70 -8.12 -13.56
N VAL A 188 2.94 -7.70 -14.81
CA VAL A 188 2.18 -8.13 -15.98
C VAL A 188 3.15 -8.37 -17.13
N ALA A 189 3.18 -9.61 -17.60
CA ALA A 189 4.08 -9.99 -18.69
C ALA A 189 3.80 -9.17 -19.96
N GLY A 190 4.82 -8.43 -20.44
CA GLY A 190 4.74 -7.65 -21.67
C GLY A 190 4.11 -6.26 -21.51
N ARG A 191 3.74 -5.84 -20.30
CA ARG A 191 3.32 -4.47 -19.99
C ARG A 191 4.53 -3.65 -19.55
N ASN A 192 4.77 -2.54 -20.25
CA ASN A 192 5.69 -1.46 -19.86
C ASN A 192 4.88 -0.24 -19.40
N ASP A 193 5.55 0.84 -19.00
CA ASP A 193 4.95 2.03 -18.36
C ASP A 193 4.29 1.74 -17.03
N ILE A 194 5.06 1.23 -16.07
CA ILE A 194 4.63 1.41 -14.69
C ILE A 194 4.87 2.88 -14.33
N SER A 195 3.89 3.54 -13.72
CA SER A 195 3.96 4.96 -13.38
C SER A 195 3.72 5.21 -11.89
N GLY A 196 2.83 4.45 -11.25
CA GLY A 196 2.52 4.58 -9.82
C GLY A 196 2.68 3.29 -9.03
N LEU A 197 3.08 3.38 -7.77
CA LEU A 197 3.08 2.28 -6.79
C LEU A 197 2.60 2.79 -5.43
N ASP A 198 1.73 2.04 -4.77
CA ASP A 198 1.48 2.21 -3.33
C ASP A 198 1.19 0.86 -2.69
N TYR A 199 1.41 0.76 -1.38
CA TYR A 199 1.22 -0.48 -0.62
C TYR A 199 0.23 -0.25 0.51
N ASP A 200 -0.88 -0.98 0.46
CA ASP A 200 -1.84 -1.05 1.54
C ASP A 200 -1.34 -2.04 2.60
N VAL A 201 -0.77 -1.48 3.66
CA VAL A 201 -0.21 -2.25 4.79
C VAL A 201 -1.29 -3.04 5.53
N GLU A 202 -2.52 -2.52 5.61
CA GLU A 202 -3.61 -3.16 6.37
C GLU A 202 -4.10 -4.42 5.65
N ASN A 203 -4.21 -4.34 4.32
CA ASN A 203 -4.69 -5.45 3.48
C ASN A 203 -3.56 -6.27 2.84
N GLU A 204 -2.31 -5.91 3.06
CA GLU A 204 -1.14 -6.53 2.43
C GLU A 204 -1.21 -6.55 0.88
N VAL A 205 -1.78 -5.50 0.28
CA VAL A 205 -1.97 -5.37 -1.17
C VAL A 205 -1.03 -4.33 -1.77
N LEU A 206 -0.27 -4.73 -2.77
CA LEU A 206 0.53 -3.87 -3.62
C LEU A 206 -0.28 -3.40 -4.82
N TYR A 207 -0.35 -2.10 -5.02
CA TYR A 207 -1.04 -1.48 -6.15
C TYR A 207 -0.03 -0.89 -7.12
N ALA A 208 -0.28 -1.07 -8.43
CA ALA A 208 0.52 -0.48 -9.51
C ALA A 208 -0.36 0.18 -10.55
N ILE A 209 0.06 1.34 -11.05
CA ILE A 209 -0.54 2.01 -12.20
C ILE A 209 0.28 1.72 -13.46
N PHE A 210 -0.43 1.51 -14.57
CA PHE A 210 0.15 1.53 -15.90
C PHE A 210 -0.51 2.58 -16.79
N ASP A 211 0.16 3.71 -17.04
CA ASP A 211 -0.40 4.91 -17.68
C ASP A 211 -1.03 4.62 -19.05
N ASN A 212 -0.27 4.03 -19.97
CA ASN A 212 -0.66 3.83 -21.37
C ASN A 212 -1.74 2.76 -21.51
N PHE A 213 -2.06 2.08 -20.41
CA PHE A 213 -3.09 1.07 -20.31
C PHE A 213 -4.30 1.58 -19.52
N ASN A 214 -4.23 2.77 -18.92
CA ASN A 214 -5.19 3.28 -17.94
C ASN A 214 -5.58 2.18 -16.96
N ALA A 215 -4.61 1.54 -16.31
CA ALA A 215 -4.86 0.33 -15.51
C ALA A 215 -4.33 0.48 -14.08
N LEU A 216 -5.19 0.17 -13.10
CA LEU A 216 -4.83 -0.02 -11.70
C LEU A 216 -4.80 -1.52 -11.39
N ARG A 217 -3.61 -2.05 -11.14
CA ARG A 217 -3.36 -3.44 -10.80
C ARG A 217 -3.23 -3.61 -9.29
N ALA A 218 -4.04 -4.46 -8.69
CA ALA A 218 -3.82 -4.98 -7.34
C ALA A 218 -3.13 -6.35 -7.40
N MET A 219 -2.15 -6.55 -6.52
CA MET A 219 -1.37 -7.77 -6.44
C MET A 219 -0.84 -7.99 -5.03
N GLN A 220 -0.42 -9.20 -4.73
CA GLN A 220 0.41 -9.46 -3.56
C GLN A 220 1.80 -8.85 -3.72
N PRO A 221 2.57 -8.69 -2.63
CA PRO A 221 3.95 -8.20 -2.66
C PRO A 221 4.88 -8.94 -3.64
N ASP A 222 4.63 -10.21 -3.94
CA ASP A 222 5.44 -10.99 -4.88
C ASP A 222 5.04 -10.81 -6.37
N GLY A 223 3.99 -10.01 -6.63
CA GLY A 223 3.42 -9.77 -7.95
C GLY A 223 2.27 -10.71 -8.33
N THR A 224 1.86 -11.61 -7.43
CA THR A 224 0.70 -12.48 -7.67
C THR A 224 -0.57 -11.64 -7.85
N PHE A 225 -1.28 -11.87 -8.96
CA PHE A 225 -2.47 -11.11 -9.33
C PHE A 225 -3.57 -11.21 -8.27
N LEU A 226 -4.25 -10.10 -7.99
CA LEU A 226 -5.50 -10.10 -7.22
C LEU A 226 -6.66 -9.53 -8.06
N SER A 227 -6.55 -8.29 -8.53
CA SER A 227 -7.56 -7.65 -9.39
C SER A 227 -6.93 -6.56 -10.26
N GLU A 228 -7.67 -6.07 -11.25
CA GLU A 228 -7.25 -4.95 -12.10
C GLU A 228 -8.48 -4.15 -12.52
N TRP A 229 -8.41 -2.83 -12.43
CA TRP A 229 -9.48 -1.93 -12.88
C TRP A 229 -8.99 -1.01 -14.00
N GLU A 230 -9.89 -0.68 -14.92
CA GLU A 230 -9.69 0.44 -15.84
C GLU A 230 -9.76 1.74 -15.04
N LEU A 231 -8.67 2.50 -14.99
CA LEU A 231 -8.64 3.82 -14.38
C LEU A 231 -9.48 4.79 -15.23
N PRO A 232 -10.24 5.70 -14.58
CA PRO A 232 -10.84 6.81 -15.28
C PRO A 232 -9.74 7.77 -15.76
N LYS A 233 -10.01 8.47 -16.87
CA LYS A 233 -9.17 9.55 -17.42
C LYS A 233 -7.86 8.99 -18.00
N ASP A 234 -6.84 9.83 -18.15
CA ASP A 234 -5.58 9.52 -18.84
C ASP A 234 -4.39 10.13 -18.06
N ASP A 235 -3.16 9.77 -18.43
CA ASP A 235 -1.90 10.34 -17.90
C ASP A 235 -1.70 10.16 -16.38
N GLN A 236 -2.03 8.98 -15.82
CA GLN A 236 -1.90 8.74 -14.38
C GLN A 236 -0.45 8.41 -13.97
N GLU A 237 0.13 9.21 -13.08
CA GLU A 237 1.56 9.15 -12.70
C GLU A 237 1.81 8.86 -11.21
N GLY A 238 0.78 8.95 -10.36
CA GLY A 238 0.94 8.68 -8.93
C GLY A 238 -0.30 8.13 -8.27
N ILE A 239 -0.10 7.35 -7.21
CA ILE A 239 -1.16 6.71 -6.46
C ILE A 239 -0.93 6.86 -4.97
N ALA A 240 -1.97 7.18 -4.22
CA ALA A 240 -1.96 7.01 -2.77
C ALA A 240 -3.25 6.34 -2.31
N ILE A 241 -3.13 5.44 -1.35
CA ILE A 241 -4.23 4.64 -0.82
C ILE A 241 -4.40 4.93 0.67
N THR A 242 -5.66 4.95 1.07
CA THR A 242 -6.11 4.94 2.46
C THR A 242 -7.28 3.97 2.55
N THR A 243 -7.77 3.69 3.76
CA THR A 243 -8.92 2.80 3.98
C THR A 243 -10.12 3.07 3.07
N ASP A 244 -10.43 4.33 2.73
CA ASP A 244 -11.64 4.70 1.96
C ASP A 244 -11.38 5.56 0.72
N ASN A 245 -10.13 5.97 0.47
CA ASN A 245 -9.79 6.90 -0.60
C ASN A 245 -8.66 6.36 -1.46
N LEU A 246 -8.88 6.41 -2.77
CA LEU A 246 -7.84 6.33 -3.77
C LEU A 246 -7.53 7.75 -4.27
N PHE A 247 -6.27 8.14 -4.19
CA PHE A 247 -5.78 9.36 -4.81
C PHE A 247 -4.98 9.01 -6.06
N ILE A 248 -5.21 9.76 -7.14
CA ILE A 248 -4.48 9.63 -8.39
C ILE A 248 -3.91 11.00 -8.74
N ALA A 249 -2.61 11.07 -8.99
CA ALA A 249 -1.95 12.21 -9.58
C ALA A 249 -1.86 11.97 -11.09
N GLU A 250 -2.26 12.97 -11.88
CA GLU A 250 -2.28 12.92 -13.34
C GLU A 250 -1.40 14.06 -13.89
N ASP A 251 -0.41 13.70 -14.72
CA ASP A 251 0.43 14.66 -15.43
C ASP A 251 -0.27 15.09 -16.73
N SER A 252 -1.29 15.92 -16.56
CA SER A 252 -2.10 16.43 -17.66
C SER A 252 -1.88 17.93 -17.87
N ALA A 253 -2.44 18.47 -18.95
CA ALA A 253 -2.34 19.91 -19.26
C ALA A 253 -2.96 20.82 -18.17
N ASP A 254 -3.85 20.29 -17.33
CA ASP A 254 -4.35 20.92 -16.11
C ASP A 254 -3.83 20.17 -14.87
N ILE A 255 -3.65 20.85 -13.74
CA ILE A 255 -3.18 20.19 -12.51
C ILE A 255 -4.28 19.28 -11.98
N GLU A 256 -4.03 17.98 -12.03
CA GLU A 256 -5.07 16.99 -11.79
C GLU A 256 -4.64 15.99 -10.72
N ILE A 257 -4.96 16.32 -9.47
CA ILE A 257 -4.97 15.33 -8.39
C ILE A 257 -6.43 14.99 -8.10
N TRP A 258 -6.79 13.72 -8.26
CA TRP A 258 -8.14 13.21 -8.08
C TRP A 258 -8.25 12.39 -6.82
N ARG A 259 -9.37 12.55 -6.12
CA ARG A 259 -9.78 11.69 -5.01
C ARG A 259 -11.03 10.91 -5.39
N TYR A 260 -10.96 9.59 -5.34
CA TYR A 260 -12.07 8.66 -5.52
C TYR A 260 -12.45 8.07 -4.17
N SER A 261 -13.71 8.22 -3.77
CA SER A 261 -14.21 7.73 -2.47
C SER A 261 -15.73 7.51 -2.50
N PRO A 262 -16.25 6.43 -1.87
CA PRO A 262 -15.49 5.31 -1.33
C PRO A 262 -14.87 4.49 -2.46
N PHE A 263 -13.57 4.20 -2.40
CA PHE A 263 -12.96 3.23 -3.30
C PHE A 263 -12.97 1.86 -2.61
N PRO A 264 -13.58 0.82 -3.19
CA PRO A 264 -13.64 -0.51 -2.60
C PRO A 264 -12.27 -1.18 -2.74
N PHE A 265 -11.43 -1.06 -1.72
CA PHE A 265 -10.18 -1.82 -1.69
C PHE A 265 -10.49 -3.31 -1.51
N LEU A 266 -9.61 -4.16 -2.05
CA LEU A 266 -9.82 -5.60 -2.01
C LEU A 266 -9.76 -6.07 -0.57
N LEU A 267 -10.91 -6.48 -0.08
CA LEU A 267 -11.01 -7.28 1.12
C LEU A 267 -10.76 -8.72 0.69
N ALA A 268 -9.50 -9.11 0.50
CA ALA A 268 -9.21 -10.45 -0.01
C ALA A 268 -9.75 -11.57 0.92
N ALA A 269 -10.10 -11.23 2.16
CA ALA A 269 -10.77 -12.10 3.12
C ALA A 269 -12.28 -11.85 3.28
N ASP A 270 -12.90 -11.01 2.45
CA ASP A 270 -14.35 -10.90 2.27
C ASP A 270 -14.81 -12.10 1.42
N PHE A 271 -14.88 -13.25 2.09
CA PHE A 271 -15.19 -14.53 1.49
C PHE A 271 -16.68 -14.63 1.12
N ASP A 272 -17.56 -13.91 1.80
CA ASP A 272 -18.99 -13.94 1.52
C ASP A 272 -19.48 -12.82 0.56
N ASN A 273 -18.56 -11.92 0.18
CA ASN A 273 -18.69 -10.83 -0.79
C ASN A 273 -19.71 -9.76 -0.36
N ASP A 274 -19.79 -9.46 0.94
CA ASP A 274 -20.70 -8.44 1.47
C ASP A 274 -20.04 -7.06 1.69
N ASN A 275 -18.76 -6.93 1.31
CA ASN A 275 -17.91 -5.75 1.42
C ASN A 275 -17.48 -5.40 2.86
N ASP A 276 -17.51 -6.36 3.78
CA ASP A 276 -16.75 -6.30 5.01
C ASP A 276 -15.96 -7.59 5.26
N VAL A 277 -15.05 -7.55 6.24
CA VAL A 277 -14.34 -8.75 6.70
C VAL A 277 -14.77 -9.02 8.14
N ASP A 278 -15.72 -9.91 8.33
CA ASP A 278 -16.33 -10.16 9.62
C ASP A 278 -16.54 -11.65 9.94
N SER A 279 -17.44 -11.93 10.89
CA SER A 279 -17.72 -13.29 11.33
C SER A 279 -18.49 -14.14 10.31
N ALA A 280 -19.06 -13.55 9.27
CA ALA A 280 -19.73 -14.24 8.18
C ALA A 280 -18.72 -14.83 7.19
N ASP A 281 -17.62 -14.12 6.94
CA ASP A 281 -16.52 -14.62 6.11
C ASP A 281 -15.88 -15.88 6.67
N ILE A 282 -15.64 -15.92 7.99
CA ILE A 282 -15.06 -17.13 8.58
C ILE A 282 -15.99 -18.34 8.47
N VAL A 283 -17.31 -18.13 8.50
CA VAL A 283 -18.29 -19.21 8.28
C VAL A 283 -18.20 -19.73 6.84
N LYS A 284 -17.97 -18.83 5.88
CA LYS A 284 -17.75 -19.18 4.48
C LYS A 284 -16.43 -19.92 4.28
N TRP A 285 -15.32 -19.42 4.84
CA TRP A 285 -14.02 -20.12 4.81
C TRP A 285 -14.07 -21.50 5.47
N GLU A 286 -14.75 -21.64 6.62
CA GLU A 286 -14.95 -22.94 7.28
C GLU A 286 -15.67 -23.94 6.37
N SER A 287 -16.56 -23.46 5.51
CA SER A 287 -17.29 -24.30 4.55
C SER A 287 -16.44 -24.71 3.35
N ASP A 288 -15.37 -23.98 3.05
CA ASP A 288 -14.48 -24.18 1.90
C ASP A 288 -13.16 -24.88 2.27
N TYR A 289 -12.79 -24.89 3.56
CA TYR A 289 -11.51 -25.39 4.05
C TYR A 289 -11.15 -26.79 3.52
N GLY A 290 -10.09 -26.85 2.71
CA GLY A 290 -9.60 -28.09 2.10
C GLY A 290 -10.52 -28.71 1.05
N LEU A 291 -11.53 -27.98 0.55
CA LEU A 291 -12.48 -28.44 -0.46
C LEU A 291 -12.29 -27.77 -1.83
N ASN A 292 -12.10 -26.46 -1.86
CA ASN A 292 -12.01 -25.63 -3.06
C ASN A 292 -11.08 -24.42 -2.78
N ALA A 293 -11.11 -23.43 -3.68
CA ALA A 293 -10.40 -22.15 -3.56
C ALA A 293 -11.42 -20.99 -3.49
N ASP A 294 -12.64 -21.25 -2.98
CA ASP A 294 -13.71 -20.25 -2.97
C ASP A 294 -13.55 -19.24 -1.81
N SER A 295 -12.58 -19.47 -0.92
CA SER A 295 -12.13 -18.57 0.16
C SER A 295 -10.58 -18.48 0.17
N ASP A 296 -10.00 -18.24 -1.02
CA ASP A 296 -8.56 -18.18 -1.31
C ASP A 296 -8.08 -16.71 -1.30
N ALA A 297 -7.82 -16.17 -0.11
CA ALA A 297 -7.39 -14.79 0.10
C ALA A 297 -5.97 -14.54 -0.42
N ASN A 298 -5.11 -15.56 -0.43
CA ASN A 298 -3.73 -15.46 -0.91
C ASN A 298 -3.54 -16.00 -2.34
N ASN A 299 -4.63 -16.24 -3.08
CA ASN A 299 -4.67 -16.71 -4.46
C ASN A 299 -3.68 -17.87 -4.75
N ASP A 300 -3.48 -18.78 -3.80
CA ASP A 300 -2.55 -19.91 -3.92
C ASP A 300 -3.20 -21.18 -4.48
N GLY A 301 -4.51 -21.11 -4.72
CA GLY A 301 -5.32 -22.15 -5.33
C GLY A 301 -5.97 -23.10 -4.34
N ASP A 302 -5.93 -22.83 -3.04
CA ASP A 302 -6.72 -23.52 -2.03
C ASP A 302 -7.32 -22.60 -0.95
N SER A 303 -8.28 -23.11 -0.19
CA SER A 303 -8.79 -22.47 1.02
C SER A 303 -8.21 -23.18 2.23
N ALA A 304 -7.15 -22.62 2.80
CA ALA A 304 -6.37 -23.22 3.86
C ALA A 304 -5.98 -22.22 4.97
N GLY A 305 -5.02 -22.63 5.81
CA GLY A 305 -4.62 -21.85 6.97
C GLY A 305 -3.95 -20.52 6.64
N ALA A 306 -3.44 -20.35 5.41
CA ALA A 306 -2.89 -19.08 4.94
C ALA A 306 -4.00 -18.03 4.75
N ASP A 307 -5.14 -18.42 4.16
CA ASP A 307 -6.30 -17.54 3.98
C ASP A 307 -6.96 -17.18 5.31
N PHE A 308 -7.01 -18.15 6.23
CA PHE A 308 -7.46 -17.88 7.59
C PHE A 308 -6.57 -16.85 8.28
N LEU A 309 -5.25 -16.95 8.12
CA LEU A 309 -4.33 -15.95 8.68
C LEU A 309 -4.55 -14.58 8.04
N PHE A 310 -4.88 -14.53 6.75
CA PHE A 310 -5.26 -13.30 6.06
C PHE A 310 -6.51 -12.68 6.69
N TRP A 311 -7.60 -13.46 6.82
CA TRP A 311 -8.82 -13.04 7.50
C TRP A 311 -8.56 -12.55 8.94
N GLN A 312 -7.70 -13.23 9.69
CA GLN A 312 -7.36 -12.81 11.05
C GLN A 312 -6.68 -11.44 11.11
N ARG A 313 -5.91 -11.07 10.07
CA ARG A 313 -5.22 -9.77 9.98
C ARG A 313 -6.17 -8.65 9.57
N THR A 314 -7.16 -8.97 8.72
CA THR A 314 -8.09 -8.01 8.13
C THR A 314 -9.46 -7.96 8.81
N PHE A 315 -9.72 -8.76 9.85
CA PHE A 315 -10.99 -8.78 10.57
C PHE A 315 -11.40 -7.40 11.11
N GLY A 316 -12.61 -6.98 10.76
CA GLY A 316 -13.23 -5.71 11.13
C GLY A 316 -13.10 -4.62 10.06
N ILE A 317 -12.36 -4.85 8.96
CA ILE A 317 -12.33 -3.92 7.82
C ILE A 317 -13.70 -3.90 7.14
N GLY A 318 -14.14 -2.75 6.62
CA GLY A 318 -15.46 -2.57 6.02
C GLY A 318 -16.61 -2.50 7.03
N THR A 319 -16.42 -3.04 8.25
CA THR A 319 -17.44 -3.01 9.28
C THR A 319 -17.65 -1.57 9.81
N THR A 320 -18.89 -1.10 9.78
CA THR A 320 -19.23 0.13 10.50
C THR A 320 -19.23 -0.15 12.00
N LEU A 321 -18.21 0.35 12.71
CA LEU A 321 -18.15 0.27 14.17
C LEU A 321 -19.36 1.01 14.77
N THR A 322 -20.42 0.26 15.09
CA THR A 322 -21.50 0.78 15.92
C THR A 322 -20.94 1.00 17.32
N ALA A 323 -20.90 2.26 17.75
CA ALA A 323 -20.34 2.66 19.04
C ALA A 323 -20.96 1.86 20.20
N THR A 324 -20.10 1.06 20.84
CA THR A 324 -20.18 0.50 22.20
C THR A 324 -21.55 -0.01 22.68
N VAL A 325 -21.70 -1.33 22.72
CA VAL A 325 -22.54 -1.97 23.73
C VAL A 325 -22.02 -1.52 25.10
N VAL A 326 -22.83 -0.75 25.83
CA VAL A 326 -22.55 -0.40 27.23
C VAL A 326 -22.43 -1.70 28.00
N VAL A 327 -21.21 -2.13 28.29
CA VAL A 327 -20.97 -3.23 29.22
C VAL A 327 -21.51 -2.77 30.58
N PRO A 328 -22.53 -3.43 31.15
CA PRO A 328 -22.99 -3.07 32.48
C PRO A 328 -21.82 -3.29 33.44
N GLU A 329 -21.35 -2.24 34.11
CA GLU A 329 -20.36 -2.40 35.15
C GLU A 329 -20.91 -3.40 36.20
N PRO A 330 -20.10 -4.37 36.66
CA PRO A 330 -20.52 -5.24 37.74
C PRO A 330 -20.94 -4.35 38.91
N ALA A 331 -22.11 -4.61 39.49
CA ALA A 331 -22.71 -3.82 40.55
C ALA A 331 -21.81 -3.79 41.80
N SER A 332 -20.77 -2.97 41.75
CA SER A 332 -19.77 -2.81 42.80
C SER A 332 -20.40 -2.24 44.09
N TRP A 333 -21.58 -1.65 43.94
CA TRP A 333 -22.45 -1.15 45.01
C TRP A 333 -23.12 -2.28 45.80
N LEU A 334 -23.39 -3.44 45.17
CA LEU A 334 -23.93 -4.64 45.84
C LEU A 334 -22.87 -5.29 46.75
N LEU A 335 -21.59 -5.27 46.36
CA LEU A 335 -20.48 -5.73 47.21
C LEU A 335 -20.23 -4.79 48.40
N TRP A 336 -20.42 -3.48 48.22
CA TRP A 336 -20.35 -2.51 49.32
C TRP A 336 -21.49 -2.66 50.34
N LEU A 337 -22.72 -2.93 49.88
CA LEU A 337 -23.86 -3.16 50.77
C LEU A 337 -23.75 -4.45 51.59
N MET A 338 -23.16 -5.51 51.02
CA MET A 338 -22.89 -6.75 51.77
C MET A 338 -21.75 -6.60 52.79
N GLY A 339 -20.76 -5.74 52.55
CA GLY A 339 -19.66 -5.49 53.49
C GLY A 339 -20.08 -4.79 54.79
N ILE A 340 -21.10 -3.92 54.73
CA ILE A 340 -21.55 -3.14 55.91
C ILE A 340 -22.44 -3.99 56.85
N MET A 341 -23.12 -5.02 56.33
CA MET A 341 -23.99 -5.89 57.13
C MET A 341 -23.23 -6.86 58.07
N PHE A 342 -21.92 -7.04 57.89
CA PHE A 342 -21.11 -7.97 58.69
C PHE A 342 -20.08 -7.29 59.61
N ALA A 343 -20.13 -5.97 59.80
CA ALA A 343 -19.26 -5.31 60.78
C ALA A 343 -19.69 -5.69 62.21
N PRO A 344 -18.86 -6.42 62.99
CA PRO A 344 -19.20 -6.76 64.37
C PRO A 344 -19.19 -5.49 65.22
N SER A 345 -20.27 -5.28 65.98
CA SER A 345 -20.38 -4.19 66.94
C SER A 345 -19.31 -4.36 68.04
N GLY A 346 -18.23 -3.59 67.92
CA GLY A 346 -17.15 -3.54 68.90
C GLY A 346 -17.69 -3.17 70.29
N ALA A 347 -17.50 -4.10 71.23
CA ALA A 347 -17.91 -3.99 72.62
C ALA A 347 -17.27 -2.78 73.31
N LYS A 348 -18.09 -2.14 74.16
CA LYS A 348 -17.72 -1.04 75.06
C LYS A 348 -16.59 -1.48 76.00
N ARG A 349 -15.52 -0.69 76.08
CA ARG A 349 -14.53 -0.79 77.18
C ARG A 349 -15.14 -0.13 78.43
N GLY A 350 -15.27 -0.91 79.48
CA GLY A 350 -15.47 -0.47 80.87
C GLY A 350 -14.23 -0.82 81.68
#